data_AF-A0A4W6DS12-F1
#
_entry.id   AF-A0A4W6DS12-F1
#
_cell.length_a   1.000
_cell.length_b   1.000
_cell.length_c   1.000
_cell.angle_alpha   90.00
_cell.angle_beta   90.00
_cell.angle_gamma   90.00
#
_symmetry.space_group_name_H-M   'P 1'
#
loop_
_entity.id
_entity.type
_entity.pdbx_description
1 polymer ?
#
loop_
_entity_poly.entity_id
_entity_poly.type
_entity_poly.pdbx_seq_one_letter_code
_entity_poly.pdbx_strand_id
1 'polypeptide(L)'
;MAIYGKAAVYLRKPEKERIEAQSKPFDAKAACYVTDVKELYLKATIIKKDGDKVTVKVLDTQEVFKEADVSPMNPPKFDKIEDMAMMTHLNEASVLYNLKERYAAWMIYVRQPTSGLFCATVNPYKWLPVYDAEVVSAYRGKKRMEAPPHIFSVSDNAYQFMLTGMENQSVLITGESGAGKTVNTKRVIQYFATISGSLEDQIIAANPLLEAYGNAKTVRNDNSSRFVNLLEKSRVSFQLPDERGYHIFYQMMTNHKPELIGMQIQLLHNVKCTYKYL
;
A
#
# COMPACT_ATOMS: atom_id res chain seq x y z
N MET A 1 -21.57 2.92 7.22
CA MET A 1 -20.23 3.13 7.80
C MET A 1 -20.11 2.74 9.28
N ALA A 2 -21.22 2.75 10.05
CA ALA A 2 -21.21 2.36 11.47
C ALA A 2 -20.59 0.98 11.76
N ILE A 3 -20.81 0.00 10.86
CA ILE A 3 -20.26 -1.36 10.96
C ILE A 3 -18.71 -1.43 10.98
N TYR A 4 -18.01 -0.38 10.54
CA TYR A 4 -16.55 -0.33 10.50
C TYR A 4 -15.96 0.34 11.75
N GLY A 5 -16.79 0.76 12.70
CA GLY A 5 -16.35 1.34 13.97
C GLY A 5 -15.34 2.48 13.79
N LYS A 6 -14.22 2.39 14.52
CA LYS A 6 -13.11 3.37 14.48
C LYS A 6 -12.39 3.39 13.12
N ALA A 7 -12.49 2.33 12.33
CA ALA A 7 -11.86 2.24 11.01
C ALA A 7 -12.59 3.07 9.94
N ALA A 8 -13.86 3.44 10.17
CA ALA A 8 -14.71 4.11 9.18
C ALA A 8 -14.04 5.35 8.58
N VAL A 9 -13.42 6.19 9.41
CA VAL A 9 -12.76 7.44 9.00
C VAL A 9 -11.60 7.21 8.02
N TYR A 10 -10.92 6.06 8.14
CA TYR A 10 -9.78 5.66 7.31
C TYR A 10 -10.20 4.92 6.04
N LEU A 11 -11.46 4.49 5.94
CA LEU A 11 -11.98 3.75 4.80
C LEU A 11 -12.80 4.64 3.86
N ARG A 12 -13.70 5.47 4.42
CA ARG A 12 -14.54 6.41 3.66
C ARG A 12 -14.84 7.65 4.48
N LYS A 13 -14.64 8.82 3.88
CA LYS A 13 -14.98 10.09 4.50
C LYS A 13 -16.49 10.23 4.79
N PRO A 14 -16.87 10.97 5.85
CA PRO A 14 -18.27 11.27 6.14
C PRO A 14 -18.97 11.91 4.94
N GLU A 15 -20.27 11.67 4.82
CA GLU A 15 -21.07 12.18 3.70
C GLU A 15 -21.03 13.70 3.60
N LYS A 16 -21.02 14.40 4.75
CA LYS A 16 -20.89 15.86 4.82
C LYS A 16 -19.60 16.38 4.15
N GLU A 17 -18.43 15.82 4.52
CA GLU A 17 -17.14 16.20 3.90
C GLU A 17 -17.12 15.90 2.39
N ARG A 18 -17.80 14.82 1.98
CA ARG A 18 -17.94 14.46 0.56
C ARG A 18 -18.76 15.48 -0.19
N ILE A 19 -19.92 15.88 0.34
CA ILE A 19 -20.79 16.88 -0.31
C ILE A 19 -20.05 18.22 -0.40
N GLU A 20 -19.39 18.64 0.68
CA GLU A 20 -18.58 19.87 0.68
C GLU A 20 -17.47 19.83 -0.38
N ALA A 21 -16.73 18.72 -0.48
CA ALA A 21 -15.70 18.55 -1.51
C ALA A 21 -16.27 18.58 -2.94
N GLN A 22 -17.43 17.95 -3.16
CA GLN A 22 -18.09 17.91 -4.47
C GLN A 22 -18.72 19.25 -4.87
N SER A 23 -19.09 20.08 -3.89
CA SER A 23 -19.70 21.40 -4.10
C SER A 23 -18.70 22.52 -4.41
N LYS A 24 -17.39 22.23 -4.43
CA LYS A 24 -16.36 23.24 -4.71
C LYS A 24 -16.52 23.81 -6.12
N PRO A 25 -16.42 25.14 -6.29
CA PRO A 25 -16.48 25.77 -7.60
C PRO A 25 -15.32 25.26 -8.46
N PHE A 26 -15.64 24.77 -9.66
CA PHE A 26 -14.66 24.22 -10.57
C PHE A 26 -15.03 24.58 -12.00
N ASP A 27 -14.07 25.17 -12.70
CA ASP A 27 -14.16 25.42 -14.12
C ASP A 27 -13.34 24.36 -14.87
N ALA A 28 -14.04 23.47 -15.57
CA ALA A 28 -13.44 22.38 -16.34
C ALA A 28 -12.60 22.86 -17.52
N LYS A 29 -12.83 24.08 -18.03
CA LYS A 29 -12.05 24.65 -19.13
C LYS A 29 -10.79 25.36 -18.65
N ALA A 30 -10.80 25.85 -17.42
CA ALA A 30 -9.67 26.58 -16.85
C ALA A 30 -8.75 25.68 -16.02
N ALA A 31 -9.27 24.66 -15.32
CA ALA A 31 -8.44 23.84 -14.44
C ALA A 31 -7.64 22.77 -15.21
N CYS A 32 -6.33 22.77 -15.02
CA CYS A 32 -5.43 21.80 -15.66
C CYS A 32 -4.29 21.36 -14.73
N TYR A 33 -3.60 20.30 -15.13
CA TYR A 33 -2.33 19.87 -14.57
C TYR A 33 -1.21 20.23 -15.54
N VAL A 34 -0.07 20.68 -15.02
CA VAL A 34 1.14 20.95 -15.79
C VAL A 34 2.32 20.17 -15.24
N THR A 35 3.27 19.83 -16.10
CA THR A 35 4.49 19.11 -15.70
C THR A 35 5.45 20.02 -14.94
N ASP A 36 6.05 19.50 -13.88
CA ASP A 36 7.07 20.19 -13.09
C ASP A 36 8.25 19.26 -12.81
N VAL A 37 9.47 19.82 -12.74
CA VAL A 37 10.69 19.03 -12.55
C VAL A 37 10.81 18.50 -11.11
N LYS A 38 10.24 19.19 -10.12
CA LYS A 38 10.36 18.83 -8.69
C LYS A 38 9.16 18.01 -8.21
N GLU A 39 7.94 18.43 -8.52
CA GLU A 39 6.70 17.79 -8.05
C GLU A 39 6.03 16.88 -9.09
N LEU A 40 6.65 16.66 -10.25
CA LEU A 40 6.13 15.94 -11.43
C LEU A 40 4.92 16.63 -12.08
N TYR A 41 3.88 16.92 -11.31
CA TYR A 41 2.67 17.57 -11.78
C TYR A 41 2.16 18.62 -10.78
N LEU A 42 1.83 19.81 -11.25
CA LEU A 42 1.24 20.90 -10.46
C LEU A 42 -0.18 21.23 -10.95
N LYS A 43 -1.04 21.66 -10.03
CA LYS A 43 -2.36 22.20 -10.36
C LYS A 43 -2.21 23.63 -10.88
N ALA A 44 -2.83 23.92 -12.02
CA ALA A 44 -2.74 25.21 -12.67
C ALA A 44 -4.10 25.66 -13.22
N THR A 45 -4.20 26.95 -13.54
CA THR A 45 -5.40 27.55 -14.17
C THR A 45 -5.01 28.20 -15.50
N ILE A 46 -5.62 27.77 -16.59
CA ILE A 46 -5.41 28.30 -17.94
C ILE A 46 -5.92 29.74 -18.00
N ILE A 47 -5.06 30.67 -18.41
CA ILE A 47 -5.41 32.08 -18.62
C ILE A 47 -5.64 32.35 -20.11
N LYS A 48 -4.72 31.89 -20.96
CA LYS A 48 -4.78 32.08 -22.43
C LYS A 48 -4.26 30.84 -23.15
N LYS A 49 -4.90 30.52 -24.27
CA LYS A 49 -4.42 29.55 -25.25
C LYS A 49 -4.06 30.30 -26.53
N ASP A 50 -2.82 30.19 -26.96
CA ASP A 50 -2.29 30.86 -28.15
C ASP A 50 -1.61 29.80 -29.04
N GLY A 51 -2.42 29.13 -29.87
CA GLY A 51 -2.01 27.96 -30.65
C GLY A 51 -1.44 26.85 -29.78
N ASP A 52 -0.21 26.41 -30.09
CA ASP A 52 0.51 25.34 -29.39
C ASP A 52 1.01 25.71 -27.98
N LYS A 53 0.85 26.98 -27.56
CA LYS A 53 1.31 27.48 -26.26
C LYS A 53 0.13 27.82 -25.36
N VAL A 54 0.15 27.30 -24.14
CA VAL A 54 -0.85 27.56 -23.11
C VAL A 54 -0.19 28.32 -21.97
N THR A 55 -0.70 29.52 -21.70
CA THR A 55 -0.29 30.31 -20.54
C THR A 55 -1.15 29.91 -19.35
N VAL A 56 -0.53 29.37 -18.32
CA VAL A 56 -1.19 28.91 -17.09
C VAL A 56 -0.72 29.72 -15.90
N LYS A 57 -1.59 29.83 -14.90
CA LYS A 57 -1.28 30.35 -13.57
C LYS A 57 -0.98 29.17 -12.63
N VAL A 58 0.22 29.09 -12.09
CA VAL A 58 0.63 28.12 -11.07
C VAL A 58 0.89 28.91 -9.78
N LEU A 59 0.08 28.70 -8.73
CA LEU A 59 0.35 29.24 -7.36
C LEU A 59 0.83 30.71 -7.31
N ASP A 60 0.28 31.57 -8.19
CA ASP A 60 0.59 33.01 -8.40
C ASP A 60 1.70 33.41 -9.38
N THR A 61 2.48 32.47 -9.93
CA THR A 61 3.34 32.71 -11.10
C THR A 61 2.63 32.36 -12.40
N GLN A 62 2.91 33.15 -13.46
CA GLN A 62 2.45 32.86 -14.82
C GLN A 62 3.58 32.17 -15.57
N GLU A 63 3.28 30.98 -16.11
CA GLU A 63 4.22 30.17 -16.86
C GLU A 63 3.58 29.71 -18.17
N VAL A 64 4.42 29.51 -19.19
CA VAL A 64 3.98 29.12 -20.53
C VAL A 64 4.45 27.71 -20.81
N PHE A 65 3.50 26.81 -21.03
CA PHE A 65 3.75 25.40 -21.37
C PHE A 65 3.28 25.10 -22.79
N LYS A 66 3.77 24.00 -23.35
CA LYS A 66 3.22 23.44 -24.60
C LYS A 66 1.90 22.74 -24.29
N GLU A 67 0.97 22.72 -25.24
CA GLU A 67 -0.31 22.04 -25.03
C GLU A 67 -0.16 20.54 -24.69
N ALA A 68 0.88 19.87 -25.20
CA ALA A 68 1.18 18.47 -24.87
C ALA A 68 1.55 18.23 -23.38
N ASP A 69 2.07 19.27 -22.71
CA ASP A 69 2.45 19.20 -21.28
C ASP A 69 1.30 19.59 -20.35
N VAL A 70 0.14 19.95 -20.92
CA VAL A 70 -1.06 20.35 -20.18
C VAL A 70 -2.07 19.21 -20.19
N SER A 71 -2.34 18.66 -19.01
CA SER A 71 -3.30 17.58 -18.80
C SER A 71 -4.63 18.12 -18.24
N PRO A 72 -5.80 17.66 -18.72
CA PRO A 72 -7.09 18.12 -18.18
C PRO A 72 -7.31 17.64 -16.74
N MET A 73 -7.98 18.46 -15.93
CA MET A 73 -8.30 18.13 -14.55
C MET A 73 -9.72 17.55 -14.44
N ASN A 74 -9.89 16.53 -13.59
CA ASN A 74 -11.21 15.99 -13.29
C ASN A 74 -12.00 16.94 -12.36
N PRO A 75 -13.34 17.02 -12.51
CA PRO A 75 -14.16 17.84 -11.62
C PRO A 75 -14.14 17.32 -10.17
N PRO A 76 -14.44 18.19 -9.17
CA PRO A 76 -14.43 17.86 -7.74
C PRO A 76 -15.35 16.71 -7.36
N LYS A 77 -16.32 16.36 -8.22
CA LYS A 77 -17.13 15.14 -8.09
C LYS A 77 -16.27 13.87 -7.95
N PHE A 78 -15.10 13.84 -8.58
CA PHE A 78 -14.15 12.73 -8.56
C PHE A 78 -13.05 12.87 -7.50
N ASP A 79 -13.14 13.88 -6.61
CA ASP A 79 -12.21 14.03 -5.50
C ASP A 79 -12.26 12.79 -4.58
N LYS A 80 -11.08 12.23 -4.28
CA LYS A 80 -10.88 11.01 -3.48
C LYS A 80 -11.77 9.86 -3.94
N ILE A 81 -11.94 9.65 -5.25
CA ILE A 81 -12.76 8.55 -5.73
C ILE A 81 -12.19 7.19 -5.31
N GLU A 82 -13.09 6.27 -4.98
CA GLU A 82 -12.73 4.92 -4.57
C GLU A 82 -12.29 4.03 -5.72
N ASP A 83 -12.87 4.23 -6.90
CA ASP A 83 -12.55 3.54 -8.14
C ASP A 83 -12.15 4.57 -9.20
N MET A 84 -10.86 4.60 -9.51
CA MET A 84 -10.30 5.55 -10.47
C MET A 84 -10.73 5.22 -11.91
N ALA A 85 -11.32 4.05 -12.18
CA ALA A 85 -11.90 3.71 -13.48
C ALA A 85 -13.09 4.61 -13.83
N MET A 86 -13.75 5.16 -12.81
CA MET A 86 -14.93 6.01 -12.99
C MET A 86 -14.58 7.47 -13.31
N MET A 87 -13.29 7.83 -13.33
CA MET A 87 -12.86 9.19 -13.68
C MET A 87 -13.09 9.48 -15.17
N THR A 88 -13.47 10.72 -15.49
CA THR A 88 -13.66 11.15 -16.89
C THR A 88 -12.35 11.27 -17.64
N HIS A 89 -11.34 11.86 -17.00
CA HIS A 89 -10.01 12.03 -17.58
C HIS A 89 -9.02 11.10 -16.87
N LEU A 90 -8.63 10.03 -17.56
CA LEU A 90 -7.64 9.10 -17.04
C LEU A 90 -6.24 9.46 -17.55
N ASN A 91 -5.58 10.37 -16.83
CA ASN A 91 -4.20 10.76 -17.05
C ASN A 91 -3.34 10.47 -15.81
N GLU A 92 -2.01 10.41 -16.01
CA GLU A 92 -1.05 10.12 -14.94
C GLU A 92 -1.16 11.12 -13.78
N ALA A 93 -1.36 12.41 -14.11
CA ALA A 93 -1.56 13.48 -13.12
C ALA A 93 -2.79 13.23 -12.23
N SER A 94 -3.95 12.89 -12.80
CA SER A 94 -5.18 12.65 -12.02
C SER A 94 -5.06 11.43 -11.12
N VAL A 95 -4.40 10.37 -11.60
CA VAL A 95 -4.13 9.18 -10.79
C VAL A 95 -3.22 9.53 -9.61
N LEU A 96 -2.12 10.25 -9.87
CA LEU A 96 -1.18 10.68 -8.83
C LEU A 96 -1.86 11.57 -7.78
N TYR A 97 -2.62 12.58 -8.21
CA TYR A 97 -3.29 13.50 -7.31
C TYR A 97 -4.38 12.82 -6.48
N ASN A 98 -5.15 11.89 -7.06
CA ASN A 98 -6.13 11.13 -6.30
C ASN A 98 -5.46 10.25 -5.24
N LEU A 99 -4.35 9.60 -5.56
CA LEU A 99 -3.56 8.83 -4.58
C LEU A 99 -3.00 9.75 -3.48
N LYS A 100 -2.43 10.92 -3.85
CA LYS A 100 -1.89 11.92 -2.91
C LYS A 100 -2.95 12.45 -1.95
N GLU A 101 -4.12 12.83 -2.46
CA GLU A 101 -5.21 13.38 -1.65
C GLU A 101 -5.89 12.34 -0.76
N ARG A 102 -6.02 11.09 -1.23
CA ARG A 102 -6.50 9.98 -0.40
C ARG A 102 -5.51 9.63 0.69
N TYR A 103 -4.22 9.61 0.37
CA TYR A 103 -3.16 9.36 1.35
C TYR A 103 -3.09 10.46 2.43
N ALA A 104 -3.22 11.74 2.03
CA ALA A 104 -3.30 12.85 2.97
C ALA A 104 -4.50 12.73 3.94
N ALA A 105 -5.56 12.07 3.50
CA ALA A 105 -6.73 11.74 4.30
C ALA A 105 -6.63 10.39 5.04
N TRP A 106 -5.45 9.75 5.07
CA TRP A 106 -5.18 8.43 5.65
C TRP A 106 -5.99 7.27 5.05
N MET A 107 -6.49 7.43 3.83
CA MET A 107 -7.15 6.38 3.06
C MET A 107 -6.13 5.69 2.15
N ILE A 108 -5.54 4.60 2.63
CA ILE A 108 -4.40 3.96 1.97
C ILE A 108 -4.76 3.06 0.79
N TYR A 109 -6.03 2.65 0.68
CA TYR A 109 -6.50 1.74 -0.37
C TYR A 109 -7.33 2.48 -1.43
N VAL A 110 -7.05 2.17 -2.70
CA VAL A 110 -7.77 2.70 -3.87
C VAL A 110 -7.97 1.58 -4.88
N ARG A 111 -9.11 1.57 -5.57
CA ARG A 111 -9.33 0.67 -6.71
C ARG A 111 -8.82 1.34 -7.99
N GLN A 112 -8.02 0.61 -8.74
CA GLN A 112 -7.28 1.16 -9.88
C GLN A 112 -8.04 0.99 -11.22
N PRO A 113 -7.87 1.92 -12.19
CA PRO A 113 -8.72 2.07 -13.36
C PRO A 113 -8.75 0.91 -14.35
N THR A 114 -7.67 0.14 -14.43
CA THR A 114 -7.39 -0.64 -15.64
C THR A 114 -8.17 -1.94 -15.76
N SER A 115 -8.92 -2.37 -14.74
CA SER A 115 -9.66 -3.64 -14.83
C SER A 115 -10.72 -3.89 -13.75
N GLY A 116 -10.85 -3.04 -12.74
CA GLY A 116 -11.66 -3.41 -11.58
C GLY A 116 -11.13 -4.63 -10.81
N LEU A 117 -9.93 -5.12 -11.10
CA LEU A 117 -9.29 -6.22 -10.35
C LEU A 117 -8.12 -5.72 -9.48
N PHE A 118 -7.54 -4.56 -9.80
CA PHE A 118 -6.39 -4.05 -9.08
C PHE A 118 -6.78 -3.21 -7.85
N CYS A 119 -6.11 -3.49 -6.73
CA CYS A 119 -6.15 -2.71 -5.51
C CYS A 119 -4.77 -2.09 -5.27
N ALA A 120 -4.70 -0.77 -5.40
CA ALA A 120 -3.51 -0.01 -5.05
C ALA A 120 -3.49 0.25 -3.54
N THR A 121 -2.32 0.07 -2.92
CA THR A 121 -2.08 0.35 -1.51
C THR A 121 -0.85 1.21 -1.36
N VAL A 122 -0.93 2.25 -0.52
CA VAL A 122 0.19 3.12 -0.18
C VAL A 122 0.58 2.87 1.27
N ASN A 123 1.86 2.66 1.55
CA ASN A 123 2.34 2.39 2.91
C ASN A 123 2.07 3.60 3.84
N PRO A 124 1.25 3.46 4.90
CA PRO A 124 0.97 4.56 5.83
C PRO A 124 2.14 4.94 6.73
N TYR A 125 3.17 4.08 6.87
CA TYR A 125 4.23 4.22 7.88
C TYR A 125 3.72 4.42 9.32
N LYS A 126 2.44 4.09 9.56
CA LYS A 126 1.74 4.27 10.82
C LYS A 126 0.73 3.14 10.97
N TRP A 127 0.53 2.71 12.22
CA TRP A 127 -0.52 1.76 12.56
C TRP A 127 -1.90 2.41 12.40
N LEU A 128 -2.75 1.77 11.58
CA LEU A 128 -4.14 2.16 11.36
C LEU A 128 -5.07 1.04 11.86
N PRO A 129 -6.21 1.37 12.50
CA PRO A 129 -7.16 0.37 13.02
C PRO A 129 -8.04 -0.26 11.93
N VAL A 130 -7.51 -0.41 10.70
CA VAL A 130 -8.24 -0.95 9.53
C VAL A 130 -8.17 -2.47 9.41
N TYR A 131 -7.38 -3.11 10.28
CA TYR A 131 -7.16 -4.57 10.26
C TYR A 131 -7.80 -5.29 11.46
N ASP A 132 -8.62 -4.59 12.24
CA ASP A 132 -9.27 -5.15 13.42
C ASP A 132 -10.34 -6.18 13.02
N ALA A 133 -10.67 -7.10 13.94
CA ALA A 133 -11.63 -8.18 13.70
C ALA A 133 -13.03 -7.67 13.29
N GLU A 134 -13.43 -6.50 13.81
CA GLU A 134 -14.67 -5.82 13.42
C GLU A 134 -14.70 -5.53 11.90
N VAL A 135 -13.57 -5.06 11.35
CA VAL A 135 -13.44 -4.75 9.93
C VAL A 135 -13.47 -6.04 9.11
N VAL A 136 -12.80 -7.10 9.56
CA VAL A 136 -12.85 -8.43 8.92
C VAL A 136 -14.29 -8.90 8.78
N SER A 137 -15.06 -8.86 9.86
CA SER A 137 -16.48 -9.25 9.85
C SER A 137 -17.34 -8.33 8.97
N ALA A 138 -17.04 -7.03 8.94
CA ALA A 138 -17.76 -6.06 8.13
C ALA A 138 -17.53 -6.21 6.61
N TYR A 139 -16.43 -6.86 6.18
CA TYR A 139 -16.14 -7.13 4.77
C TYR A 139 -16.63 -8.50 4.29
N ARG A 140 -17.03 -9.39 5.20
CA ARG A 140 -17.48 -10.75 4.88
C ARG A 140 -18.74 -10.76 4.01
N GLY A 141 -18.68 -11.44 2.87
CA GLY A 141 -19.82 -11.63 1.97
C GLY A 141 -20.28 -10.36 1.27
N LYS A 142 -19.47 -9.29 1.27
CA LYS A 142 -19.83 -8.01 0.67
C LYS A 142 -19.35 -7.91 -0.76
N LYS A 143 -20.26 -7.46 -1.63
CA LYS A 143 -19.88 -7.14 -3.01
C LYS A 143 -18.92 -5.96 -3.03
N ARG A 144 -18.00 -5.98 -4.00
CA ARG A 144 -16.99 -4.93 -4.23
C ARG A 144 -17.58 -3.51 -4.28
N MET A 145 -18.80 -3.31 -4.80
CA MET A 145 -19.43 -1.98 -4.88
C MET A 145 -19.98 -1.47 -3.53
N GLU A 146 -20.34 -2.38 -2.62
CA GLU A 146 -20.99 -2.04 -1.35
C GLU A 146 -19.97 -1.67 -0.27
N ALA A 147 -18.74 -2.17 -0.40
CA ALA A 147 -17.67 -1.94 0.55
C ALA A 147 -16.60 -0.96 0.01
N PRO A 148 -15.98 -0.13 0.87
CA PRO A 148 -14.85 0.71 0.47
C PRO A 148 -13.65 -0.11 0.01
N PRO A 149 -12.71 0.47 -0.77
CA PRO A 149 -11.47 -0.19 -1.16
C PRO A 149 -10.71 -0.71 0.05
N HIS A 150 -10.40 -2.01 0.07
CA HIS A 150 -9.60 -2.63 1.12
C HIS A 150 -9.03 -3.97 0.63
N ILE A 151 -7.93 -4.41 1.23
CA ILE A 151 -7.33 -5.71 0.91
C ILE A 151 -8.29 -6.87 1.24
N PHE A 152 -9.07 -6.76 2.32
CA PHE A 152 -10.09 -7.75 2.68
C PHE A 152 -11.21 -7.85 1.65
N SER A 153 -11.53 -6.77 0.92
CA SER A 153 -12.48 -6.88 -0.19
C SER A 153 -11.92 -7.74 -1.32
N VAL A 154 -10.62 -7.65 -1.61
CA VAL A 154 -9.98 -8.50 -2.62
C VAL A 154 -9.98 -9.96 -2.16
N SER A 155 -9.62 -10.21 -0.90
CA SER A 155 -9.63 -11.55 -0.30
C SER A 155 -11.04 -12.17 -0.27
N ASP A 156 -12.05 -11.41 0.15
CA ASP A 156 -13.43 -11.91 0.23
C ASP A 156 -13.99 -12.22 -1.17
N ASN A 157 -13.78 -11.33 -2.15
CA ASN A 157 -14.21 -11.59 -3.52
C ASN A 157 -13.52 -12.83 -4.09
N ALA A 158 -12.21 -13.01 -3.86
CA ALA A 158 -11.51 -14.23 -4.26
C ALA A 158 -12.11 -15.47 -3.60
N TYR A 159 -12.42 -15.43 -2.30
CA TYR A 159 -13.08 -16.54 -1.61
C TYR A 159 -14.48 -16.85 -2.18
N GLN A 160 -15.29 -15.82 -2.42
CA GLN A 160 -16.63 -15.97 -2.99
C GLN A 160 -16.58 -16.52 -4.44
N PHE A 161 -15.63 -16.04 -5.26
CA PHE A 161 -15.43 -16.54 -6.61
C PHE A 161 -14.91 -17.98 -6.62
N MET A 162 -14.05 -18.36 -5.67
CA MET A 162 -13.62 -19.74 -5.50
C MET A 162 -14.80 -20.66 -5.22
N LEU A 163 -15.70 -20.28 -4.30
CA LEU A 163 -16.88 -21.08 -3.94
C LEU A 163 -17.92 -21.14 -5.07
N THR A 164 -18.13 -20.03 -5.77
CA THR A 164 -19.16 -19.93 -6.82
C THR A 164 -18.70 -20.55 -8.13
N GLY A 165 -17.45 -20.27 -8.53
CA GLY A 165 -16.85 -20.76 -9.78
C GLY A 165 -16.25 -22.15 -9.67
N MET A 166 -16.06 -22.68 -8.46
CA MET A 166 -15.34 -23.95 -8.22
C MET A 166 -13.95 -23.98 -8.87
N GLU A 167 -13.28 -22.83 -8.92
CA GLU A 167 -11.96 -22.66 -9.53
C GLU A 167 -10.96 -22.08 -8.54
N ASN A 168 -9.70 -22.53 -8.64
CA ASN A 168 -8.61 -22.03 -7.83
C ASN A 168 -8.36 -20.54 -8.10
N GLN A 169 -8.20 -19.76 -7.03
CA GLN A 169 -7.96 -18.32 -7.11
C GLN A 169 -6.53 -17.98 -6.69
N SER A 170 -6.00 -16.87 -7.22
CA SER A 170 -4.69 -16.36 -6.84
C SER A 170 -4.76 -14.86 -6.54
N VAL A 171 -3.98 -14.42 -5.54
CA VAL A 171 -3.85 -13.01 -5.18
C VAL A 171 -2.39 -12.62 -5.36
N LEU A 172 -2.11 -11.82 -6.38
CA LEU A 172 -0.76 -11.35 -6.69
C LEU A 172 -0.49 -10.00 -6.01
N ILE A 173 0.51 -9.96 -5.13
CA ILE A 173 0.91 -8.74 -4.41
C ILE A 173 2.30 -8.31 -4.91
N THR A 174 2.34 -7.20 -5.65
CA THR A 174 3.57 -6.63 -6.24
C THR A 174 3.92 -5.27 -5.63
N GLY A 175 5.15 -4.83 -5.85
CA GLY A 175 5.68 -3.55 -5.36
C GLY A 175 7.17 -3.58 -5.07
N GLU A 176 7.78 -2.42 -4.89
CA GLU A 176 9.20 -2.30 -4.53
C GLU A 176 9.50 -2.81 -3.11
N SER A 177 10.80 -2.93 -2.77
CA SER A 177 11.22 -3.19 -1.39
C SER A 177 10.76 -2.05 -0.48
N GLY A 178 10.11 -2.38 0.65
CA GLY A 178 9.52 -1.39 1.57
C GLY A 178 8.08 -0.98 1.28
N ALA A 179 7.50 -1.40 0.14
CA ALA A 179 6.13 -1.05 -0.23
C ALA A 179 5.03 -1.70 0.66
N GLY A 180 5.38 -2.66 1.52
CA GLY A 180 4.43 -3.33 2.42
C GLY A 180 3.83 -4.63 1.87
N LYS A 181 4.47 -5.29 0.89
CA LYS A 181 4.03 -6.58 0.33
C LYS A 181 3.80 -7.64 1.41
N THR A 182 4.83 -7.92 2.22
CA THR A 182 4.80 -8.93 3.28
C THR A 182 3.68 -8.67 4.29
N VAL A 183 3.45 -7.41 4.65
CA VAL A 183 2.36 -7.02 5.56
C VAL A 183 1.02 -7.34 4.94
N ASN A 184 0.78 -6.94 3.68
CA ASN A 184 -0.47 -7.24 3.00
C ASN A 184 -0.67 -8.75 2.80
N THR A 185 0.37 -9.52 2.46
CA THR A 185 0.31 -10.99 2.36
C THR A 185 -0.15 -11.62 3.67
N LYS A 186 0.44 -11.21 4.81
CA LYS A 186 0.01 -11.68 6.13
C LYS A 186 -1.45 -11.35 6.40
N ARG A 187 -1.92 -10.16 6.04
CA ARG A 187 -3.33 -9.77 6.23
C ARG A 187 -4.30 -10.57 5.37
N VAL A 188 -3.93 -10.88 4.13
CA VAL A 188 -4.73 -11.75 3.24
C VAL A 188 -4.84 -13.16 3.83
N ILE A 189 -3.71 -13.72 4.28
CA ILE A 189 -3.67 -15.04 4.90
C ILE A 189 -4.48 -15.07 6.19
N GLN A 190 -4.31 -14.06 7.06
CA GLN A 190 -5.09 -13.91 8.28
C GLN A 190 -6.59 -13.85 7.98
N TYR A 191 -7.01 -13.09 6.96
CA TYR A 191 -8.41 -13.03 6.54
C TYR A 191 -8.95 -14.42 6.17
N PHE A 192 -8.24 -15.18 5.33
CA PHE A 192 -8.65 -16.53 4.94
C PHE A 192 -8.70 -17.49 6.13
N ALA A 193 -7.75 -17.39 7.05
CA ALA A 193 -7.73 -18.19 8.26
C ALA A 193 -8.96 -17.91 9.14
N THR A 194 -9.27 -16.63 9.40
CA THR A 194 -10.42 -16.25 10.23
C THR A 194 -11.76 -16.67 9.61
N ILE A 195 -11.92 -16.62 8.28
CA ILE A 195 -13.18 -17.04 7.64
C ILE A 195 -13.33 -18.57 7.50
N SER A 196 -12.21 -19.31 7.42
CA SER A 196 -12.21 -20.77 7.24
C SER A 196 -12.19 -21.55 8.57
N GLY A 197 -11.75 -20.93 9.67
CA GLY A 197 -11.91 -21.41 11.04
C GLY A 197 -11.09 -22.65 11.44
N SER A 198 -10.28 -23.24 10.55
CA SER A 198 -9.67 -24.55 10.80
C SER A 198 -8.17 -24.57 11.08
N LEU A 199 -7.40 -23.52 10.75
CA LEU A 199 -5.92 -23.56 10.84
C LEU A 199 -5.25 -22.22 11.19
N GLU A 200 -5.98 -21.29 11.81
CA GLU A 200 -5.53 -19.91 12.02
C GLU A 200 -4.20 -19.82 12.78
N ASP A 201 -4.07 -20.54 13.90
CA ASP A 201 -2.90 -20.44 14.76
C ASP A 201 -1.62 -20.98 14.11
N GLN A 202 -1.70 -22.09 13.37
CA GLN A 202 -0.53 -22.71 12.74
C GLN A 202 0.01 -21.85 11.59
N ILE A 203 -0.89 -21.32 10.77
CA ILE A 203 -0.52 -20.49 9.62
C ILE A 203 0.07 -19.16 10.12
N ILE A 204 -0.48 -18.59 11.18
CA ILE A 204 0.05 -17.36 11.78
C ILE A 204 1.41 -17.62 12.44
N ALA A 205 1.58 -18.75 13.13
CA ALA A 205 2.83 -19.14 13.80
C ALA A 205 3.99 -19.44 12.83
N ALA A 206 3.71 -19.84 11.60
CA ALA A 206 4.74 -20.06 10.58
C ALA A 206 5.42 -18.75 10.15
N ASN A 207 4.73 -17.60 10.22
CA ASN A 207 5.26 -16.32 9.75
C ASN A 207 6.49 -15.86 10.56
N PRO A 208 6.45 -15.76 11.91
CA PRO A 208 7.64 -15.41 12.69
C PRO A 208 8.87 -16.26 12.36
N LEU A 209 8.69 -17.55 12.12
CA LEU A 209 9.77 -18.45 11.74
C LEU A 209 10.37 -18.07 10.37
N LEU A 210 9.52 -17.92 9.36
CA LEU A 210 9.96 -17.51 8.02
C LEU A 210 10.61 -16.13 8.02
N GLU A 211 10.15 -15.21 8.86
CA GLU A 211 10.77 -13.89 9.00
C GLU A 211 12.12 -13.94 9.70
N ALA A 212 12.30 -14.81 10.70
CA ALA A 212 13.58 -14.97 11.37
C ALA A 212 14.68 -15.42 10.39
N TYR A 213 14.37 -16.39 9.52
CA TYR A 213 15.32 -16.97 8.58
C TYR A 213 15.37 -16.30 7.20
N GLY A 214 14.30 -15.62 6.81
CA GLY A 214 14.11 -15.11 5.45
C GLY A 214 14.01 -13.59 5.33
N ASN A 215 13.92 -12.87 6.45
CA ASN A 215 13.90 -11.41 6.46
C ASN A 215 15.16 -10.82 7.10
N ALA A 216 15.52 -9.64 6.62
CA ALA A 216 16.67 -8.89 7.12
C ALA A 216 16.39 -7.38 7.04
N LYS A 217 17.19 -6.61 7.78
CA LYS A 217 17.20 -5.15 7.65
C LYS A 217 17.93 -4.76 6.37
N THR A 218 17.27 -3.93 5.57
CA THR A 218 17.80 -3.27 4.38
C THR A 218 17.72 -1.76 4.57
N VAL A 219 18.36 -0.97 3.70
CA VAL A 219 18.31 0.50 3.74
C VAL A 219 16.86 1.03 3.68
N ARG A 220 15.97 0.34 2.94
CA ARG A 220 14.58 0.79 2.71
C ARG A 220 13.55 0.21 3.69
N ASN A 221 13.88 -0.87 4.38
CA ASN A 221 12.94 -1.58 5.24
C ASN A 221 13.68 -2.43 6.28
N ASP A 222 13.30 -2.26 7.54
CA ASP A 222 13.88 -2.99 8.68
C ASP A 222 13.53 -4.48 8.70
N ASN A 223 12.41 -4.87 8.09
CA ASN A 223 11.96 -6.26 8.00
C ASN A 223 11.65 -6.63 6.54
N SER A 224 12.66 -6.53 5.68
CA SER A 224 12.52 -6.85 4.26
C SER A 224 12.55 -8.35 4.03
N SER A 225 11.52 -8.90 3.39
CA SER A 225 11.51 -10.29 2.93
C SER A 225 12.45 -10.48 1.73
N ARG A 226 13.32 -11.50 1.81
CA ARG A 226 14.33 -11.83 0.80
C ARG A 226 14.14 -13.26 0.25
N PHE A 227 12.92 -13.80 0.32
CA PHE A 227 12.61 -15.18 -0.10
C PHE A 227 11.45 -15.30 -1.11
N VAL A 228 10.84 -14.19 -1.54
CA VAL A 228 9.57 -14.20 -2.31
C VAL A 228 9.65 -14.88 -3.69
N ASN A 229 10.85 -15.20 -4.20
CA ASN A 229 11.01 -16.06 -5.38
C ASN A 229 12.38 -16.79 -5.42
N LEU A 230 13.41 -16.18 -4.83
CA LEU A 230 14.75 -16.77 -4.67
C LEU A 230 15.31 -16.29 -3.33
N LEU A 231 15.89 -17.20 -2.54
CA LEU A 231 16.54 -16.84 -1.28
C LEU A 231 17.87 -16.15 -1.58
N GLU A 232 18.07 -14.95 -1.03
CA GLU A 232 19.31 -14.18 -1.19
C GLU A 232 20.47 -14.81 -0.41
N LYS A 233 21.08 -15.85 -0.99
CA LYS A 233 22.18 -16.59 -0.35
C LYS A 233 23.39 -15.73 -0.01
N SER A 234 23.67 -14.68 -0.79
CA SER A 234 24.80 -13.77 -0.56
C SER A 234 24.73 -13.06 0.80
N ARG A 235 23.53 -12.83 1.34
CA ARG A 235 23.33 -12.15 2.63
C ARG A 235 23.84 -12.94 3.83
N VAL A 236 24.03 -14.26 3.66
CA VAL A 236 24.61 -15.13 4.68
C VAL A 236 26.10 -14.84 4.87
N SER A 237 26.82 -14.43 3.82
CA SER A 237 28.28 -14.20 3.86
C SER A 237 28.69 -12.75 3.67
N PHE A 238 27.78 -11.87 3.25
CA PHE A 238 28.09 -10.48 2.92
C PHE A 238 26.96 -9.53 3.32
N GLN A 239 27.31 -8.37 3.86
CA GLN A 239 26.38 -7.28 4.18
C GLN A 239 26.94 -5.94 3.72
N LEU A 240 26.04 -5.05 3.27
CA LEU A 240 26.36 -3.64 3.04
C LEU A 240 26.38 -2.87 4.38
N PRO A 241 27.07 -1.72 4.47
CA PRO A 241 27.30 -1.00 5.74
C PRO A 241 26.03 -0.66 6.54
N ASP A 242 24.93 -0.33 5.86
CA ASP A 242 23.64 0.03 6.49
C ASP A 242 22.62 -1.12 6.53
N GLU A 243 23.04 -2.33 6.15
CA GLU A 243 22.20 -3.51 6.15
C GLU A 243 22.60 -4.51 7.24
N ARG A 244 21.73 -5.49 7.51
CA ARG A 244 22.04 -6.59 8.43
C ARG A 244 21.89 -7.94 7.75
N GLY A 245 22.48 -8.96 8.36
CA GLY A 245 22.16 -10.36 8.09
C GLY A 245 20.73 -10.72 8.50
N TYR A 246 20.35 -11.99 8.33
CA TYR A 246 19.03 -12.47 8.74
C TYR A 246 18.78 -12.31 10.24
N HIS A 247 17.53 -12.05 10.63
CA HIS A 247 17.18 -11.75 12.02
C HIS A 247 17.53 -12.87 12.99
N ILE A 248 17.48 -14.13 12.55
CA ILE A 248 17.74 -15.32 13.38
C ILE A 248 19.10 -15.25 14.09
N PHE A 249 20.14 -14.78 13.41
CA PHE A 249 21.48 -14.69 13.99
C PHE A 249 21.50 -13.70 15.16
N TYR A 250 20.85 -12.54 14.99
CA TYR A 250 20.75 -11.54 16.05
C TYR A 250 19.83 -12.00 17.18
N GLN A 251 18.72 -12.68 16.86
CA GLN A 251 17.80 -13.25 17.86
C GLN A 251 18.52 -14.27 18.76
N MET A 252 19.34 -15.15 18.18
CA MET A 252 20.15 -16.12 18.94
C MET A 252 21.17 -15.45 19.87
N MET A 253 21.73 -14.30 19.47
CA MET A 253 22.70 -13.52 20.26
C MET A 253 22.08 -12.61 21.34
N THR A 254 20.74 -12.50 21.42
CA THR A 254 20.09 -11.65 22.44
C THR A 254 20.13 -12.23 23.85
N ASN A 255 20.60 -13.47 24.02
CA ASN A 255 20.63 -14.20 25.30
C ASN A 255 19.26 -14.37 25.97
N HIS A 256 18.15 -14.22 25.23
CA HIS A 256 16.82 -14.39 25.80
C HIS A 256 16.55 -15.84 26.24
N LYS A 257 17.18 -16.81 25.56
CA LYS A 257 17.26 -18.22 25.96
C LYS A 257 18.73 -18.62 26.16
N PRO A 258 19.29 -18.45 27.37
CA PRO A 258 20.71 -18.67 27.64
C PRO A 258 21.16 -20.13 27.42
N GLU A 259 20.23 -21.06 27.53
CA GLU A 259 20.39 -22.50 27.23
C GLU A 259 20.87 -22.78 25.79
N LEU A 260 20.49 -21.95 24.80
CA LEU A 260 20.91 -22.12 23.40
C LEU A 260 22.38 -21.75 23.17
N ILE A 261 22.89 -20.78 23.93
CA ILE A 261 24.25 -20.25 23.76
C ILE A 261 25.27 -21.22 24.37
N GLY A 262 24.97 -21.75 25.55
CA GLY A 262 25.90 -22.58 26.33
C GLY A 262 25.96 -24.06 25.91
N MET A 263 24.86 -24.67 25.46
CA MET A 263 24.80 -26.13 25.29
C MET A 263 24.75 -26.65 23.85
N GLN A 264 24.31 -25.86 22.86
CA GLN A 264 24.05 -26.38 21.50
C GLN A 264 24.79 -25.68 20.36
N ILE A 265 25.02 -24.36 20.45
CA ILE A 265 25.60 -23.59 19.31
C ILE A 265 27.07 -23.20 19.56
N GLN A 266 27.58 -23.36 20.78
CA GLN A 266 28.98 -23.04 21.16
C GLN A 266 29.43 -21.64 20.70
N LEU A 267 28.54 -20.64 20.81
CA LEU A 267 28.89 -19.27 20.47
C LEU A 267 29.82 -18.73 21.57
N LEU A 268 31.10 -18.53 21.22
CA LEU A 268 32.16 -18.09 22.13
C LEU A 268 31.85 -16.78 22.87
N HIS A 269 31.13 -15.84 22.22
CA HIS A 269 30.76 -14.55 22.80
C HIS A 269 29.47 -13.97 22.19
N ASN A 270 28.68 -13.24 22.99
CA ASN A 270 27.51 -12.45 22.53
C ASN A 270 27.89 -11.17 21.77
N VAL A 271 29.08 -11.11 21.19
CA VAL A 271 29.59 -9.92 20.53
C VAL A 271 29.55 -10.14 19.02
N LYS A 272 28.73 -9.33 18.33
CA LYS A 272 28.55 -9.36 16.88
C LYS A 272 29.88 -9.39 16.10
N CYS A 273 30.85 -8.58 16.55
CA CYS A 273 32.18 -8.44 15.93
C CYS A 273 33.04 -9.71 15.91
N THR A 274 32.64 -10.75 16.66
CA THR A 274 33.38 -12.03 16.71
C THR A 274 33.12 -12.89 15.47
N TYR A 275 32.00 -12.66 14.77
CA TYR A 275 31.56 -13.47 13.65
C TYR A 275 31.72 -12.69 12.35
N LYS A 276 32.72 -13.08 11.54
CA LYS A 276 33.08 -12.41 10.26
C LYS A 276 31.90 -12.21 9.30
N TYR A 277 30.89 -13.07 9.37
CA TYR A 277 29.75 -13.08 8.46
C TYR A 277 28.48 -12.42 9.04
N LEU A 278 28.54 -11.72 10.19
CA LEU A 278 27.37 -11.11 10.86
C LEU A 278 27.52 -9.61 11.17
#